data_AF-A0AAN8H4B9-F1
#
_entry.id   AF-A0AAN8H4B9-F1
#
_cell.length_a   1.000
_cell.length_b   1.000
_cell.length_c   1.000
_cell.angle_alpha   90.00
_cell.angle_beta   90.00
_cell.angle_gamma   90.00
#
_symmetry.space_group_name_H-M   'P 1'
#
loop_
_entity.id
_entity.type
_entity.pdbx_description
1 polymer ?
#
loop_
_entity_poly.entity_id
_entity_poly.type
_entity_poly.pdbx_seq_one_letter_code
_entity_poly.pdbx_strand_id
1 'polypeptide(L)'
;MACLAATLGLVIFSGIMDLSAANKDPCDLYALVGQNLTLPFVFEGLGVHELRWTHNTKIIFYGQQGRVSHGKAEDISKTGSLSLKNLQFSSAGIYQADVVNPNRTLAKTWNGSLCVLDKVAKPQLTYICVKTSDVILNCNVANPQGLTFSWTLFMDDKTLISETKQTLSISLAQQKVVRSFTCSVANKVSKEKSDTVRPTCESPPPPPLFCLKSQTVLAVLAGGAGLILLLLVIIITLCCRYRRIRTQMRRRDQEGLSLNKLEPKISPVYETMHQTEDAPTVSQTSLPKDCCENVTQPEAQTENKPAQLSADAEGQRPSPVPKPRTKGPKTPNI
;
A
#
# COMPACT_ATOMS: atom_id res chain seq x y z
N MET A 1 -6.00 2.20 76.99
CA MET A 1 -4.65 2.01 77.56
C MET A 1 -3.69 1.65 76.43
N ALA A 2 -2.51 2.30 76.38
CA ALA A 2 -1.35 2.11 75.49
C ALA A 2 -1.61 2.34 73.98
N CYS A 3 -1.09 3.35 73.26
CA CYS A 3 0.19 4.09 73.23
C CYS A 3 1.36 3.33 72.57
N LEU A 4 2.14 4.10 71.77
CA LEU A 4 3.41 3.85 71.05
C LEU A 4 3.26 3.51 69.54
N ALA A 5 3.47 4.47 68.61
CA ALA A 5 4.76 5.02 68.10
C ALA A 5 5.58 3.96 67.33
N ALA A 6 6.22 4.16 66.17
CA ALA A 6 6.53 5.26 65.26
C ALA A 6 6.83 4.58 63.90
N THR A 7 6.76 5.22 62.74
CA THR A 7 7.90 5.95 62.15
C THR A 7 7.51 6.45 60.76
N LEU A 8 7.83 7.72 60.49
CA LEU A 8 7.70 8.36 59.18
C LEU A 8 8.71 7.77 58.18
N GLY A 9 8.21 7.19 57.09
CA GLY A 9 8.99 6.96 55.88
C GLY A 9 8.85 8.16 54.95
N LEU A 10 9.76 9.14 55.06
CA LEU A 10 9.89 10.25 54.12
C LEU A 10 10.50 9.72 52.82
N VAL A 11 9.66 9.32 51.86
CA VAL A 11 10.14 8.97 50.52
C VAL A 11 10.34 10.26 49.73
N ILE A 12 11.58 10.73 49.71
CA ILE A 12 12.06 11.80 48.85
C ILE A 12 11.91 11.32 47.40
N PHE A 13 10.85 11.77 46.72
CA PHE A 13 10.77 11.76 45.26
C PHE A 13 11.82 12.76 44.75
N SER A 14 13.05 12.28 44.63
CA SER A 14 14.14 12.99 43.99
C SER A 14 13.92 12.97 42.48
N GLY A 15 14.01 14.17 41.91
CA GLY A 15 13.81 14.55 40.51
C GLY A 15 13.83 13.43 39.48
N ILE A 16 12.68 13.22 38.86
CA ILE A 16 12.66 12.79 37.46
C ILE A 16 13.22 13.99 36.70
N MET A 17 14.50 13.93 36.36
CA MET A 17 15.08 14.83 35.38
C MET A 17 14.28 14.66 34.10
N ASP A 18 13.57 15.71 33.69
CA ASP A 18 12.98 15.83 32.38
C ASP A 18 14.09 15.73 31.33
N LEU A 19 14.42 14.50 30.92
CA LEU A 19 15.23 14.25 29.73
C LEU A 19 14.30 14.31 28.51
N SER A 20 13.61 15.42 28.34
CA SER A 20 13.21 15.83 27.00
C SER A 20 14.48 16.37 26.34
N ALA A 21 15.29 15.44 25.81
CA ALA A 21 16.17 15.77 24.71
C ALA A 21 15.24 16.15 23.55
N ALA A 22 14.75 17.40 23.57
CA ALA A 22 14.19 18.02 22.40
C ALA A 22 15.26 17.84 21.33
N ASN A 23 14.93 17.14 20.24
CA ASN A 23 15.76 17.05 19.03
C ASN A 23 15.90 18.48 18.48
N LYS A 24 16.73 19.28 19.12
CA LYS A 24 17.07 20.62 18.67
C LYS A 24 17.92 20.41 17.42
N ASP A 25 17.52 21.05 16.33
CA ASP A 25 18.27 21.01 15.08
C ASP A 25 19.75 21.28 15.40
N PRO A 26 20.68 20.47 14.86
CA PRO A 26 22.08 20.48 15.28
C PRO A 26 22.82 21.77 14.93
N CYS A 27 22.26 22.56 14.01
CA CYS A 27 22.81 23.82 13.53
C CYS A 27 21.70 24.87 13.36
N ASP A 28 22.05 26.13 13.58
CA ASP A 28 21.16 27.29 13.39
C ASP A 28 21.09 27.72 11.91
N LEU A 29 22.21 27.55 11.19
CA LEU A 29 22.37 27.94 9.79
C LEU A 29 22.92 26.77 8.97
N TYR A 30 22.48 26.69 7.73
CA TYR A 30 22.96 25.71 6.76
C TYR A 30 23.36 26.38 5.45
N ALA A 31 24.46 25.93 4.86
CA ALA A 31 24.92 26.41 3.56
C ALA A 31 25.55 25.31 2.71
N LEU A 32 25.52 25.50 1.40
CA LEU A 32 26.22 24.65 0.44
C LEU A 32 27.72 25.01 0.39
N VAL A 33 28.57 24.00 0.18
CA VAL A 33 29.96 24.22 -0.20
C VAL A 33 30.03 25.09 -1.47
N GLY A 34 30.94 26.06 -1.47
CA GLY A 34 31.14 27.04 -2.54
C GLY A 34 30.19 28.25 -2.48
N GLN A 35 29.15 28.22 -1.65
CA GLN A 35 28.20 29.33 -1.54
C GLN A 35 28.76 30.48 -0.69
N ASN A 36 28.23 31.68 -0.89
CA ASN A 36 28.42 32.81 0.03
C ASN A 36 27.26 32.89 1.02
N LEU A 37 27.54 33.25 2.26
CA LEU A 37 26.54 33.42 3.32
C LEU A 37 26.87 34.62 4.19
N THR A 38 25.88 35.42 4.54
CA THR A 38 26.03 36.49 5.53
C THR A 38 25.42 36.04 6.87
N LEU A 39 26.23 36.08 7.93
CA LEU A 39 25.77 35.77 9.27
C LEU A 39 24.88 36.91 9.80
N PRO A 40 23.68 36.60 10.30
CA PRO A 40 22.70 37.61 10.68
C PRO A 40 23.08 38.29 12.00
N PHE A 41 23.76 39.43 11.90
CA PHE A 41 24.06 40.30 13.02
C PHE A 41 23.75 41.75 12.66
N VAL A 42 23.20 42.51 13.60
CA VAL A 42 22.88 43.94 13.44
C VAL A 42 23.12 44.67 14.75
N PHE A 43 23.92 45.73 14.70
CA PHE A 43 24.12 46.69 15.78
C PHE A 43 24.25 48.10 15.18
N GLU A 44 23.33 48.99 15.56
CA GLU A 44 23.32 50.37 15.08
C GLU A 44 24.39 51.22 15.77
N GLY A 45 25.01 52.14 15.03
CA GLY A 45 26.05 53.01 15.59
C GLY A 45 27.39 52.31 15.89
N LEU A 46 27.70 51.23 15.18
CA LEU A 46 28.91 50.42 15.39
C LEU A 46 30.24 51.20 15.34
N GLY A 47 30.29 52.34 14.63
CA GLY A 47 31.53 53.05 14.32
C GLY A 47 32.41 53.45 15.52
N VAL A 48 31.81 53.70 16.69
CA VAL A 48 32.55 54.03 17.93
C VAL A 48 32.84 52.82 18.82
N HIS A 49 32.25 51.68 18.51
CA HIS A 49 32.31 50.46 19.29
C HIS A 49 33.46 49.55 18.81
N GLU A 50 33.74 48.54 19.63
CA GLU A 50 34.60 47.43 19.27
C GLU A 50 33.73 46.26 18.80
N LEU A 51 34.05 45.67 17.65
CA LEU A 51 33.42 44.45 17.13
C LEU A 51 34.46 43.35 17.02
N ARG A 52 34.14 42.20 17.61
CA ARG A 52 34.95 40.99 17.53
C ARG A 52 34.09 39.84 17.02
N TRP A 53 34.51 39.25 15.89
CA TRP A 53 33.99 37.97 15.43
C TRP A 53 34.98 36.85 15.72
N THR A 54 34.44 35.73 16.20
CA THR A 54 35.21 34.50 16.40
C THR A 54 34.57 33.32 15.67
N HIS A 55 35.40 32.40 15.21
CA HIS A 55 35.02 31.10 14.67
C HIS A 55 35.77 30.02 15.43
N ASN A 56 35.03 29.11 16.08
CA ASN A 56 35.58 28.07 16.95
C ASN A 56 36.63 28.63 17.92
N THR A 57 36.32 29.74 18.59
CA THR A 57 37.18 30.51 19.53
C THR A 57 38.31 31.34 18.91
N LYS A 58 38.63 31.16 17.62
CA LYS A 58 39.65 31.96 16.94
C LYS A 58 39.06 33.26 16.46
N ILE A 59 39.74 34.38 16.71
CA ILE A 59 39.34 35.69 16.18
C ILE A 59 39.52 35.66 14.66
N ILE A 60 38.46 35.96 13.93
CA ILE A 60 38.46 36.04 12.46
C ILE A 60 38.24 37.48 11.96
N PHE A 61 37.67 38.33 12.81
CA PHE A 61 37.62 39.76 12.58
C PHE A 61 37.70 40.51 13.91
N TYR A 62 38.43 41.62 13.90
CA TYR A 62 38.48 42.56 15.00
C TYR A 62 38.60 43.98 14.47
N GLY A 63 37.69 44.84 14.90
CA GLY A 63 37.73 46.26 14.59
C GLY A 63 37.28 47.11 15.77
N GLN A 64 37.89 48.29 15.90
CA GLN A 64 37.59 49.24 16.97
C GLN A 64 37.69 50.67 16.44
N GLN A 65 36.74 51.53 16.81
CA GLN A 65 36.74 52.96 16.44
C GLN A 65 36.92 53.18 14.91
N GLY A 66 36.24 52.36 14.11
CA GLY A 66 36.31 52.41 12.64
C GLY A 66 37.61 51.89 12.01
N ARG A 67 38.56 51.40 12.80
CA ARG A 67 39.80 50.77 12.30
C ARG A 67 39.74 49.26 12.46
N VAL A 68 40.17 48.53 11.44
CA VAL A 68 40.25 47.07 11.45
C VAL A 68 41.69 46.67 11.75
N SER A 69 41.89 45.82 12.77
CA SER A 69 43.22 45.29 13.11
C SER A 69 43.39 43.81 12.72
N HIS A 70 42.29 43.08 12.56
CA HIS A 70 42.29 41.69 12.10
C HIS A 70 41.11 41.40 11.17
N GLY A 71 41.35 40.63 10.11
CA GLY A 71 40.34 40.34 9.08
C GLY A 71 40.24 41.44 8.02
N LYS A 72 39.12 41.45 7.30
CA LYS A 72 38.86 42.33 6.14
C LYS A 72 37.65 43.22 6.40
N ALA A 73 37.81 44.52 6.15
CA ALA A 73 36.73 45.49 6.36
C ALA A 73 35.56 45.25 5.39
N GLU A 74 35.86 44.83 4.17
CA GLU A 74 34.89 44.55 3.10
C GLU A 74 33.99 43.34 3.38
N ASP A 75 34.37 42.47 4.32
CA ASP A 75 33.56 41.32 4.73
C ASP A 75 32.57 41.68 5.83
N ILE A 76 32.62 42.91 6.38
CA ILE A 76 31.73 43.37 7.45
C ILE A 76 30.75 44.43 6.92
N SER A 77 29.46 44.24 7.20
CA SER A 77 28.44 45.24 6.90
C SER A 77 28.54 46.45 7.85
N LYS A 78 27.93 47.59 7.49
CA LYS A 78 27.90 48.79 8.36
C LYS A 78 27.32 48.52 9.76
N THR A 79 26.47 47.50 9.88
CA THR A 79 25.82 47.09 11.13
C THR A 79 26.49 45.87 11.79
N GLY A 80 27.60 45.38 11.23
CA GLY A 80 28.43 44.33 11.84
C GLY A 80 28.18 42.90 11.35
N SER A 81 27.28 42.67 10.40
CA SER A 81 27.08 41.35 9.78
C SER A 81 28.36 40.87 9.09
N LEU A 82 28.73 39.61 9.30
CA LEU A 82 29.90 39.01 8.65
C LEU A 82 29.51 38.27 7.36
N SER A 83 30.14 38.62 6.25
CA SER A 83 29.97 37.97 4.95
C SER A 83 31.07 36.93 4.73
N LEU A 84 30.66 35.66 4.71
CA LEU A 84 31.52 34.53 4.39
C LEU A 84 31.42 34.23 2.90
N LYS A 85 32.56 34.07 2.23
CA LYS A 85 32.66 33.82 0.79
C LYS A 85 33.23 32.43 0.53
N ASN A 86 32.75 31.77 -0.54
CA ASN A 86 33.24 30.47 -1.01
C ASN A 86 33.37 29.45 0.14
N LEU A 87 32.28 29.19 0.85
CA LEU A 87 32.25 28.35 2.04
C LEU A 87 32.84 26.96 1.77
N GLN A 88 33.60 26.45 2.74
CA GLN A 88 34.17 25.10 2.71
C GLN A 88 33.68 24.32 3.93
N PHE A 89 33.90 23.02 3.97
CA PHE A 89 33.61 22.22 5.17
C PHE A 89 34.29 22.75 6.43
N SER A 90 35.50 23.30 6.29
CA SER A 90 36.23 23.94 7.39
C SER A 90 35.58 25.23 7.89
N SER A 91 34.67 25.83 7.11
CA SER A 91 33.86 26.98 7.55
C SER A 91 32.72 26.58 8.49
N ALA A 92 32.43 25.28 8.65
CA ALA A 92 31.46 24.85 9.64
C ALA A 92 31.95 25.10 11.07
N GLY A 93 31.03 25.30 12.01
CA GLY A 93 31.33 25.47 13.42
C GLY A 93 30.57 26.60 14.08
N ILE A 94 31.06 27.00 15.26
CA ILE A 94 30.42 28.01 16.09
C ILE A 94 31.01 29.38 15.77
N TYR A 95 30.13 30.32 15.47
CA TYR A 95 30.45 31.72 15.28
C TYR A 95 29.88 32.56 16.41
N GLN A 96 30.66 33.53 16.85
CA GLN A 96 30.24 34.48 17.87
C GLN A 96 30.65 35.89 17.47
N ALA A 97 29.73 36.85 17.63
CA ALA A 97 29.98 38.27 17.48
C ALA A 97 29.79 38.95 18.83
N ASP A 98 30.80 39.67 19.30
CA ASP A 98 30.72 40.52 20.48
C ASP A 98 30.91 41.98 20.09
N VAL A 99 30.03 42.84 20.57
CA VAL A 99 30.20 44.29 20.52
C VAL A 99 30.49 44.81 21.92
N VAL A 100 31.56 45.57 22.06
CA VAL A 100 32.01 46.15 23.33
C VAL A 100 31.96 47.68 23.23
N ASN A 101 31.37 48.31 24.23
CA ASN A 101 31.28 49.75 24.37
C ASN A 101 32.66 50.38 24.66
N PRO A 102 32.84 51.70 24.38
CA PRO A 102 34.08 52.40 24.72
C PRO A 102 34.46 52.31 26.21
N ASN A 103 33.49 52.19 27.11
CA ASN A 103 33.69 51.99 28.54
C ASN A 103 34.01 50.53 28.94
N ARG A 104 34.39 49.68 27.96
CA ARG A 104 34.76 48.26 28.13
C ARG A 104 33.62 47.34 28.58
N THR A 105 32.36 47.75 28.53
CA THR A 105 31.23 46.86 28.82
C THR A 105 30.73 46.14 27.57
N LEU A 106 30.33 44.88 27.72
CA LEU A 106 29.73 44.10 26.63
C LEU A 106 28.35 44.67 26.29
N ALA A 107 28.18 45.13 25.05
CA ALA A 107 26.95 45.76 24.56
C ALA A 107 25.98 44.73 23.96
N LYS A 108 26.50 43.81 23.13
CA LYS A 108 25.70 42.80 22.46
C LYS A 108 26.56 41.59 22.12
N THR A 109 25.98 40.40 22.29
CA THR A 109 26.55 39.15 21.79
C THR A 109 25.56 38.44 20.89
N TRP A 110 26.06 37.84 19.83
CA TRP A 110 25.34 36.90 18.98
C TRP A 110 26.15 35.62 18.86
N ASN A 111 25.47 34.48 18.95
CA ASN A 111 26.05 33.16 18.77
C ASN A 111 25.24 32.41 17.72
N GLY A 112 25.91 31.70 16.82
CA GLY A 112 25.25 30.83 15.85
C GLY A 112 26.16 29.73 15.35
N SER A 113 25.56 28.58 15.08
CA SER A 113 26.23 27.40 14.53
C SER A 113 25.95 27.27 13.04
N LEU A 114 27.01 27.14 12.25
CA LEU A 114 26.95 26.95 10.80
C LEU A 114 27.30 25.50 10.45
N CYS A 115 26.37 24.82 9.79
CA CYS A 115 26.61 23.56 9.11
C CYS A 115 26.87 23.83 7.62
N VAL A 116 28.01 23.36 7.10
CA VAL A 116 28.29 23.38 5.66
C VAL A 116 28.13 21.96 5.11
N LEU A 117 27.26 21.81 4.12
CA LEU A 117 26.88 20.53 3.53
C LEU A 117 27.20 20.52 2.04
N ASP A 118 27.55 19.35 1.52
CA ASP A 118 27.61 19.15 0.06
C ASP A 118 26.21 19.05 -0.55
N LYS A 119 26.16 19.33 -1.86
CA LYS A 119 24.97 19.06 -2.66
C LYS A 119 24.69 17.55 -2.64
N VAL A 120 23.42 17.19 -2.43
CA VAL A 120 22.95 15.80 -2.55
C VAL A 120 23.28 15.28 -3.95
N ALA A 121 24.01 14.15 -4.00
CA ALA A 121 24.29 13.46 -5.25
C ALA A 121 23.02 12.79 -5.81
N LYS A 122 22.97 12.60 -7.12
CA LYS A 122 21.84 11.97 -7.78
C LYS A 122 21.62 10.54 -7.25
N PRO A 123 20.47 10.22 -6.63
CA PRO A 123 20.22 8.90 -6.10
C PRO A 123 19.98 7.88 -7.22
N GLN A 124 20.38 6.64 -7.00
CA GLN A 124 20.20 5.53 -7.94
C GLN A 124 18.99 4.70 -7.55
N LEU A 125 17.96 4.68 -8.39
CA LEU A 125 16.73 3.93 -8.13
C LEU A 125 16.82 2.53 -8.72
N THR A 126 16.69 1.51 -7.87
CA THR A 126 16.63 0.09 -8.28
C THR A 126 15.36 -0.57 -7.74
N TYR A 127 15.00 -1.73 -8.29
CA TYR A 127 13.86 -2.50 -7.81
C TYR A 127 14.13 -4.00 -7.83
N ILE A 128 13.42 -4.74 -6.98
CA ILE A 128 13.45 -6.19 -6.88
C ILE A 128 12.00 -6.70 -6.84
N CYS A 129 11.70 -7.70 -7.66
CA CYS A 129 10.40 -8.39 -7.62
C CYS A 129 10.48 -9.52 -6.59
N VAL A 130 9.78 -9.40 -5.47
CA VAL A 130 9.73 -10.44 -4.43
C VAL A 130 8.61 -11.40 -4.78
N LYS A 131 8.98 -12.50 -5.45
CA LYS A 131 8.06 -13.52 -5.96
C LYS A 131 6.82 -12.86 -6.60
N THR A 132 5.63 -13.34 -6.24
CA THR A 132 4.36 -13.05 -6.91
C THR A 132 3.51 -12.01 -6.19
N SER A 133 4.02 -11.32 -5.16
CA SER A 133 3.22 -10.40 -4.35
C SER A 133 3.68 -8.95 -4.52
N ASP A 134 4.98 -8.69 -4.37
CA ASP A 134 5.45 -7.34 -4.08
C ASP A 134 6.65 -6.92 -4.95
N VAL A 135 6.73 -5.63 -5.20
CA VAL A 135 7.87 -4.93 -5.78
C VAL A 135 8.49 -4.06 -4.71
N ILE A 136 9.76 -4.29 -4.43
CA ILE A 136 10.53 -3.47 -3.49
C ILE A 136 11.41 -2.54 -4.31
N LEU A 137 11.17 -1.24 -4.21
CA LEU A 137 12.02 -0.20 -4.77
C LEU A 137 13.00 0.31 -3.72
N ASN A 138 14.27 0.45 -4.13
CA ASN A 138 15.36 0.90 -3.28
C ASN A 138 15.95 2.19 -3.84
N CYS A 139 15.94 3.24 -3.04
CA CYS A 139 16.61 4.50 -3.36
C CYS A 139 18.04 4.47 -2.82
N ASN A 140 19.01 4.20 -3.68
CA ASN A 140 20.40 4.00 -3.27
C ASN A 140 21.14 5.33 -3.25
N VAL A 141 21.78 5.60 -2.12
CA VAL A 141 22.63 6.77 -1.87
C VAL A 141 23.88 6.31 -1.12
N ALA A 142 25.00 7.00 -1.31
CA ALA A 142 26.27 6.61 -0.68
C ALA A 142 26.24 6.76 0.86
N ASN A 143 25.61 7.82 1.37
CA ASN A 143 25.45 8.06 2.80
C ASN A 143 24.00 8.53 3.10
N PRO A 144 23.14 7.69 3.70
CA PRO A 144 21.75 8.04 3.98
C PRO A 144 21.55 8.89 5.24
N GLN A 145 22.58 9.07 6.08
CA GLN A 145 22.44 9.79 7.35
C GLN A 145 22.09 11.27 7.13
N GLY A 146 21.08 11.77 7.85
CA GLY A 146 20.63 13.15 7.75
C GLY A 146 19.91 13.50 6.43
N LEU A 147 19.63 12.51 5.58
CA LEU A 147 18.85 12.68 4.36
C LEU A 147 17.38 12.36 4.59
N THR A 148 16.51 13.12 3.92
CA THR A 148 15.07 12.89 3.85
C THR A 148 14.73 12.32 2.48
N PHE A 149 14.00 11.22 2.46
CA PHE A 149 13.54 10.59 1.23
C PHE A 149 12.09 11.00 0.95
N SER A 150 11.70 10.97 -0.32
CA SER A 150 10.31 11.13 -0.73
C SER A 150 10.11 10.46 -2.07
N TRP A 151 8.97 9.81 -2.25
CA TRP A 151 8.67 9.06 -3.46
C TRP A 151 7.65 9.81 -4.32
N THR A 152 7.91 9.88 -5.61
CA THR A 152 6.93 10.38 -6.60
C THR A 152 6.45 9.19 -7.43
N LEU A 153 5.16 8.93 -7.36
CA LEU A 153 4.47 7.84 -8.05
C LEU A 153 3.67 8.43 -9.21
N PHE A 154 3.93 7.96 -10.43
CA PHE A 154 3.25 8.43 -11.64
C PHE A 154 2.20 7.41 -12.09
N MET A 155 0.94 7.86 -12.12
CA MET A 155 -0.23 7.17 -12.69
C MET A 155 -0.73 7.99 -13.88
N ASP A 156 -1.61 7.43 -14.71
CA ASP A 156 -2.03 8.03 -15.99
C ASP A 156 -2.40 9.53 -15.89
N ASP A 157 -3.19 9.92 -14.90
CA ASP A 157 -3.63 11.32 -14.71
C ASP A 157 -3.26 11.92 -13.34
N LYS A 158 -2.49 11.20 -12.53
CA LYS A 158 -2.25 11.57 -11.12
C LYS A 158 -0.82 11.30 -10.69
N THR A 159 -0.25 12.28 -9.96
CA THR A 159 1.02 12.12 -9.26
C THR A 159 0.76 12.05 -7.76
N LEU A 160 1.24 10.99 -7.11
CA LEU A 160 1.14 10.85 -5.66
C LEU A 160 2.53 10.95 -5.04
N ILE A 161 2.63 11.72 -3.96
CA ILE A 161 3.85 11.81 -3.14
C ILE A 161 3.66 10.88 -1.94
N SER A 162 4.57 9.92 -1.78
CA SER A 162 4.50 8.88 -0.75
C SER A 162 5.76 8.88 0.13
N GLU A 163 5.72 8.01 1.16
CA GLU A 163 6.60 7.77 2.31
C GLU A 163 8.01 8.41 2.34
N THR A 164 8.48 8.69 3.56
CA THR A 164 9.81 9.26 3.86
C THR A 164 10.94 8.25 3.97
N LYS A 165 10.68 6.96 3.70
CA LYS A 165 11.67 5.89 3.85
C LYS A 165 12.51 5.72 2.58
N GLN A 166 13.72 5.22 2.77
CA GLN A 166 14.66 4.92 1.68
C GLN A 166 14.16 3.80 0.75
N THR A 167 13.32 2.89 1.26
CA THR A 167 12.75 1.77 0.51
C THR A 167 11.23 1.91 0.43
N LEU A 168 10.66 1.58 -0.72
CA LEU A 168 9.22 1.58 -0.94
C LEU A 168 8.78 0.18 -1.38
N SER A 169 7.80 -0.39 -0.68
CA SER A 169 7.20 -1.69 -1.02
C SER A 169 5.78 -1.46 -1.56
N ILE A 170 5.49 -2.01 -2.73
CA ILE A 170 4.16 -1.96 -3.35
C ILE A 170 3.74 -3.35 -3.81
N SER A 171 2.45 -3.59 -3.97
CA SER A 171 1.97 -4.85 -4.54
C SER A 171 2.01 -4.84 -6.07
N LEU A 172 2.03 -6.02 -6.70
CA LEU A 172 1.88 -6.15 -8.17
C LEU A 172 0.58 -5.52 -8.69
N ALA A 173 -0.49 -5.53 -7.89
CA ALA A 173 -1.75 -4.89 -8.23
C ALA A 173 -1.59 -3.35 -8.33
N GLN A 174 -0.85 -2.75 -7.39
CA GLN A 174 -0.54 -1.32 -7.41
C GLN A 174 0.39 -0.94 -8.55
N GLN A 175 1.38 -1.78 -8.88
CA GLN A 175 2.27 -1.57 -10.03
C GLN A 175 1.51 -1.49 -11.37
N LYS A 176 0.40 -2.23 -11.53
CA LYS A 176 -0.42 -2.13 -12.75
C LYS A 176 -1.06 -0.74 -12.91
N VAL A 177 -1.32 -0.05 -11.81
CA VAL A 177 -1.89 1.30 -11.79
C VAL A 177 -0.79 2.36 -11.87
N VAL A 178 0.31 2.16 -11.15
CA VAL A 178 1.45 3.09 -11.08
C VAL A 178 2.49 2.72 -12.14
N ARG A 179 2.51 3.48 -13.24
CA ARG A 179 3.36 3.24 -14.42
C ARG A 179 4.85 3.43 -14.13
N SER A 180 5.21 4.39 -13.29
CA SER A 180 6.60 4.73 -13.04
C SER A 180 6.85 5.41 -11.70
N PHE A 181 8.10 5.37 -11.26
CA PHE A 181 8.52 5.77 -9.93
C PHE A 181 9.74 6.68 -10.02
N THR A 182 9.84 7.64 -9.10
CA THR A 182 11.04 8.45 -8.92
C THR A 182 11.27 8.65 -7.43
N CYS A 183 12.52 8.48 -6.99
CA CYS A 183 12.93 8.81 -5.64
C CYS A 183 13.52 10.23 -5.62
N SER A 184 13.13 11.03 -4.64
CA SER A 184 13.72 12.34 -4.36
C SER A 184 14.40 12.32 -3.00
N VAL A 185 15.65 12.74 -2.95
CA VAL A 185 16.45 12.79 -1.72
C VAL A 185 16.84 14.23 -1.43
N ALA A 186 16.70 14.65 -0.18
CA ALA A 186 17.01 16.01 0.26
C ALA A 186 17.84 16.03 1.53
N ASN A 187 18.72 17.02 1.65
CA ASN A 187 19.29 17.48 2.91
C ASN A 187 18.78 18.90 3.19
N LYS A 188 19.27 19.54 4.26
CA LYS A 188 18.83 20.88 4.67
C LYS A 188 19.12 21.98 3.63
N VAL A 189 19.96 21.72 2.62
CA VAL A 189 20.43 22.73 1.66
C VAL A 189 20.17 22.41 0.19
N SER A 190 19.82 21.17 -0.14
CA SER A 190 19.66 20.72 -1.52
C SER A 190 18.73 19.51 -1.62
N LYS A 191 18.15 19.34 -2.81
CA LYS A 191 17.29 18.22 -3.18
C LYS A 191 17.68 17.73 -4.57
N GLU A 192 17.71 16.42 -4.75
CA GLU A 192 18.02 15.78 -6.02
C GLU A 192 17.09 14.59 -6.28
N LYS A 193 16.87 14.26 -7.56
CA LYS A 193 15.93 13.19 -7.97
C LYS A 193 16.64 12.09 -8.75
N SER A 194 16.18 10.86 -8.58
CA SER A 194 16.61 9.72 -9.39
C SER A 194 16.07 9.86 -10.82
N ASP A 195 16.60 9.03 -11.70
CA ASP A 195 15.90 8.73 -12.95
C ASP A 195 14.56 8.04 -12.67
N THR A 196 13.64 8.16 -13.62
CA THR A 196 12.34 7.53 -13.56
C THR A 196 12.46 6.05 -13.94
N VAL A 197 11.97 5.17 -13.06
CA VAL A 197 12.05 3.72 -13.24
C VAL A 197 10.65 3.13 -13.44
N ARG A 198 10.55 2.14 -14.33
CA ARG A 198 9.33 1.38 -14.62
C ARG A 198 9.58 -0.09 -14.30
N PRO A 199 9.21 -0.56 -13.09
CA PRO A 199 9.39 -1.95 -12.74
C PRO A 199 8.64 -2.86 -13.72
N THR A 200 9.28 -3.97 -14.12
CA THR A 200 8.69 -5.04 -14.92
C THR A 200 8.77 -6.32 -14.10
N CYS A 201 7.66 -6.67 -13.45
CA CYS A 201 7.56 -7.89 -12.65
C CYS A 201 6.48 -8.77 -13.29
N GLU A 202 6.81 -10.03 -13.56
CA GLU A 202 5.85 -10.98 -14.12
C GLU A 202 4.83 -11.39 -13.05
N SER A 203 3.54 -11.32 -13.40
CA SER A 203 2.50 -11.91 -12.56
C SER A 203 2.58 -13.44 -12.70
N PRO A 204 2.36 -14.22 -11.62
CA PRO A 204 2.22 -15.66 -11.80
C PRO A 204 1.07 -15.94 -12.77
N PRO A 205 1.16 -17.03 -13.56
CA PRO A 205 0.04 -17.46 -14.37
C PRO A 205 -1.18 -17.67 -13.45
N PRO A 206 -2.39 -17.28 -13.89
CA PRO A 206 -3.59 -17.47 -13.09
C PRO A 206 -3.71 -18.96 -12.71
N PRO A 207 -4.08 -19.27 -11.45
CA PRO A 207 -4.33 -20.65 -11.08
C PRO A 207 -5.36 -21.24 -12.04
N PRO A 208 -5.17 -22.48 -12.53
CA PRO A 208 -6.12 -23.08 -13.44
C PRO A 208 -7.51 -23.05 -12.80
N LEU A 209 -8.49 -22.48 -13.53
CA LEU A 209 -9.89 -22.35 -13.10
C LEU A 209 -10.53 -23.68 -12.70
N PHE A 210 -9.90 -24.80 -13.07
CA PHE A 210 -10.34 -26.14 -12.75
C PHE A 210 -9.21 -26.90 -12.06
N CYS A 211 -9.24 -26.94 -10.72
CA CYS A 211 -8.52 -27.94 -9.92
C CYS A 211 -9.18 -29.34 -10.03
N LEU A 212 -9.71 -29.70 -11.19
CA LEU A 212 -10.16 -31.06 -11.43
C LEU A 212 -8.93 -31.85 -11.87
N LYS A 213 -8.41 -32.71 -10.99
CA LYS A 213 -7.42 -33.72 -11.38
C LYS A 213 -7.99 -34.42 -12.62
N SER A 214 -7.20 -34.55 -13.68
CA SER A 214 -7.59 -35.21 -14.94
C SER A 214 -8.30 -36.57 -14.69
N GLN A 215 -7.90 -37.26 -13.62
CA GLN A 215 -8.50 -38.50 -13.12
C GLN A 215 -9.99 -38.38 -12.73
N THR A 216 -10.44 -37.25 -12.19
CA THR A 216 -11.84 -37.01 -11.79
C THR A 216 -12.73 -36.77 -13.01
N VAL A 217 -12.23 -36.08 -14.03
CA VAL A 217 -12.96 -35.85 -15.29
C VAL A 217 -13.17 -37.16 -16.04
N LEU A 218 -12.15 -38.02 -16.10
CA LEU A 218 -12.24 -39.34 -16.73
C LEU A 218 -13.19 -40.28 -15.96
N ALA A 219 -13.19 -40.22 -14.62
CA ALA A 219 -14.11 -41.02 -13.80
C ALA A 219 -15.58 -40.61 -13.99
N VAL A 220 -15.87 -39.30 -14.12
CA VAL A 220 -17.23 -38.80 -14.39
C VAL A 220 -17.70 -39.19 -15.80
N LEU A 221 -16.82 -39.14 -16.80
CA LEU A 221 -17.15 -39.55 -18.17
C LEU A 221 -17.40 -41.07 -18.26
N ALA A 222 -16.58 -41.89 -17.60
CA ALA A 222 -16.75 -43.33 -17.54
C ALA A 222 -18.02 -43.73 -16.75
N GLY A 223 -18.30 -43.04 -15.65
CA GLY A 223 -19.52 -43.25 -14.85
C GLY A 223 -20.80 -42.87 -15.61
N GLY A 224 -20.76 -41.76 -16.36
CA GLY A 224 -21.88 -41.31 -17.19
C GLY A 224 -22.23 -42.31 -18.30
N ALA A 225 -21.23 -42.82 -19.02
CA ALA A 225 -21.44 -43.81 -20.08
C ALA A 225 -21.98 -45.15 -19.53
N GLY A 226 -21.48 -45.60 -18.38
CA GLY A 226 -21.96 -46.82 -17.73
C GLY A 226 -23.42 -46.72 -17.27
N LEU A 227 -23.81 -45.57 -16.73
CA LEU A 227 -25.18 -45.32 -16.28
C LEU A 227 -26.17 -45.26 -17.45
N ILE A 228 -25.78 -44.64 -18.57
CA ILE A 228 -26.58 -44.62 -19.81
C ILE A 228 -26.74 -46.05 -20.37
N LEU A 229 -25.67 -46.84 -20.40
CA LEU A 229 -25.71 -48.22 -20.89
C LEU A 229 -26.62 -49.10 -20.01
N LEU A 230 -26.56 -48.96 -18.68
CA LEU A 230 -27.44 -49.65 -17.74
C LEU A 230 -28.92 -49.31 -17.99
N LEU A 231 -29.24 -48.02 -18.17
CA LEU A 231 -30.60 -47.58 -18.48
C LEU A 231 -31.12 -48.17 -19.80
N LEU A 232 -30.28 -48.22 -20.84
CA LEU A 232 -30.64 -48.85 -22.11
C LEU A 232 -30.94 -50.35 -21.96
N VAL A 233 -30.13 -51.09 -21.19
CA VAL A 233 -30.38 -52.51 -20.92
C VAL A 233 -31.69 -52.72 -20.15
N ILE A 234 -31.97 -51.88 -19.16
CA ILE A 234 -33.25 -51.92 -18.41
C ILE A 234 -34.43 -51.66 -19.35
N ILE A 235 -34.34 -50.64 -20.21
CA ILE A 235 -35.40 -50.35 -21.19
C ILE A 235 -35.60 -51.53 -22.14
N ILE A 236 -34.52 -52.10 -22.69
CA ILE A 236 -34.61 -53.25 -23.59
C ILE A 236 -35.24 -54.46 -22.90
N THR A 237 -34.83 -54.77 -21.66
CA THR A 237 -35.40 -55.90 -20.90
C THR A 237 -36.88 -55.69 -20.57
N LEU A 238 -37.29 -54.48 -20.20
CA LEU A 238 -38.70 -54.12 -20.02
C LEU A 238 -39.48 -54.22 -21.33
N CYS A 239 -38.94 -53.72 -22.44
CA CYS A 239 -39.54 -53.87 -23.76
C CYS A 239 -39.67 -55.34 -24.17
N CYS A 240 -38.66 -56.17 -23.92
CA CYS A 240 -38.69 -57.60 -24.19
C CYS A 240 -39.72 -58.33 -23.33
N ARG A 241 -39.82 -58.00 -22.03
CA ARG A 241 -40.85 -58.57 -21.14
C ARG A 241 -42.25 -58.14 -21.56
N TYR A 242 -42.44 -56.85 -21.88
CA TYR A 242 -43.69 -56.33 -22.39
C TYR A 242 -44.11 -57.00 -23.70
N ARG A 243 -43.17 -57.16 -24.66
CA ARG A 243 -43.40 -57.90 -25.90
C ARG A 243 -43.72 -59.36 -25.63
N ARG A 244 -43.02 -60.03 -24.71
CA ARG A 244 -43.25 -61.44 -24.37
C ARG A 244 -44.65 -61.67 -23.78
N ILE A 245 -45.07 -60.80 -22.86
CA ILE A 245 -46.41 -60.78 -22.29
C ILE A 245 -47.45 -60.52 -23.40
N ARG A 246 -47.20 -59.52 -24.25
CA ARG A 246 -48.09 -59.19 -25.38
C ARG A 246 -48.20 -60.35 -26.39
N THR A 247 -47.12 -61.06 -26.69
CA THR A 247 -47.16 -62.25 -27.57
C THR A 247 -47.85 -63.44 -26.91
N GLN A 248 -47.77 -63.59 -25.59
CA GLN A 248 -48.56 -64.61 -24.88
C GLN A 248 -50.05 -64.31 -24.92
N MET A 249 -50.46 -63.04 -24.80
CA MET A 249 -51.86 -62.62 -24.97
C MET A 249 -52.35 -62.89 -26.41
N ARG A 250 -51.51 -62.62 -27.42
CA ARG A 250 -51.82 -62.89 -28.84
C ARG A 250 -51.93 -64.39 -29.19
N ARG A 251 -51.35 -65.28 -28.38
CA ARG A 251 -51.41 -66.74 -28.56
C ARG A 251 -52.70 -67.35 -28.01
N ARG A 252 -53.29 -66.76 -26.95
CA ARG A 252 -54.59 -67.21 -26.40
C ARG A 252 -55.77 -66.89 -27.32
N ASP A 253 -55.73 -65.77 -28.04
CA ASP A 253 -56.80 -65.43 -28.98
C ASP A 253 -56.80 -66.32 -30.24
N GLN A 254 -55.66 -66.96 -30.56
CA GLN A 254 -55.51 -67.82 -31.73
C GLN A 254 -55.92 -69.29 -31.47
N GLU A 255 -55.99 -69.72 -30.20
CA GLU A 255 -56.49 -71.06 -29.80
C GLU A 255 -58.01 -71.11 -29.59
N GLY A 256 -58.71 -69.96 -29.59
CA GLY A 256 -60.16 -69.88 -29.39
C GLY A 256 -61.02 -69.83 -30.66
N LEU A 257 -60.44 -69.85 -31.86
CA LEU A 257 -61.16 -69.55 -33.11
C LEU A 257 -61.01 -70.62 -34.21
N SER A 258 -60.76 -71.87 -33.83
CA SER A 258 -60.72 -73.00 -34.78
C SER A 258 -61.57 -74.18 -34.32
N LEU A 259 -62.87 -73.95 -34.13
CA LEU A 259 -63.88 -75.00 -34.25
C LEU A 259 -65.06 -74.43 -35.05
N ASN A 260 -64.99 -74.61 -36.36
CA ASN A 260 -66.10 -74.98 -37.25
C ASN A 260 -65.68 -74.77 -38.70
N LYS A 261 -65.39 -75.89 -39.37
CA LYS A 261 -65.25 -76.03 -40.81
C LYS A 261 -66.56 -76.61 -41.35
N LEU A 262 -67.25 -75.90 -42.25
CA LEU A 262 -67.86 -76.51 -43.44
C LEU A 262 -68.18 -75.43 -44.49
N GLU A 263 -67.67 -75.65 -45.71
CA GLU A 263 -67.90 -74.91 -46.98
C GLU A 263 -69.37 -75.01 -47.47
N PRO A 264 -69.88 -74.21 -48.47
CA PRO A 264 -69.21 -73.98 -49.76
C PRO A 264 -69.38 -72.61 -50.48
N LYS A 265 -68.39 -72.37 -51.36
CA LYS A 265 -68.36 -71.68 -52.67
C LYS A 265 -69.65 -71.00 -53.19
N ILE A 266 -69.56 -69.70 -53.57
CA ILE A 266 -70.18 -69.07 -54.76
C ILE A 266 -69.48 -67.71 -55.02
N SER A 267 -69.15 -67.43 -56.28
CA SER A 267 -68.83 -66.10 -56.81
C SER A 267 -70.02 -65.64 -57.68
N PRO A 268 -70.41 -64.35 -57.64
CA PRO A 268 -70.24 -63.46 -58.81
C PRO A 268 -69.79 -62.03 -58.39
N VAL A 269 -68.96 -61.30 -59.14
CA VAL A 269 -69.26 -60.41 -60.29
C VAL A 269 -70.31 -59.32 -60.00
N TYR A 270 -69.90 -58.04 -59.94
CA TYR A 270 -70.43 -56.78 -60.55
C TYR A 270 -69.98 -55.54 -59.70
N GLU A 271 -69.34 -54.51 -60.27
CA GLU A 271 -69.89 -53.15 -60.60
C GLU A 271 -70.45 -52.35 -59.39
N THR A 272 -70.44 -51.03 -59.23
CA THR A 272 -69.93 -49.81 -59.90
C THR A 272 -70.48 -48.64 -59.04
N MET A 273 -69.67 -47.59 -58.83
CA MET A 273 -70.00 -46.17 -58.54
C MET A 273 -70.74 -45.65 -57.26
N HIS A 274 -70.08 -44.64 -56.68
CA HIS A 274 -70.49 -43.27 -56.28
C HIS A 274 -71.77 -42.91 -55.47
N GLN A 275 -71.55 -41.90 -54.59
CA GLN A 275 -72.43 -40.76 -54.19
C GLN A 275 -73.67 -41.10 -53.34
N THR A 276 -74.21 -40.27 -52.44
CA THR A 276 -74.03 -38.86 -52.04
C THR A 276 -74.74 -38.65 -50.68
N GLU A 277 -74.34 -37.58 -49.98
CA GLU A 277 -75.01 -36.77 -48.92
C GLU A 277 -76.23 -37.31 -48.14
N ASP A 278 -76.19 -37.11 -46.83
CA ASP A 278 -77.04 -36.08 -46.20
C ASP A 278 -76.49 -35.70 -44.81
N ALA A 279 -76.40 -34.40 -44.55
CA ALA A 279 -76.26 -33.80 -43.22
C ALA A 279 -77.67 -33.53 -42.63
N PRO A 280 -77.87 -33.16 -41.35
CA PRO A 280 -77.56 -31.77 -40.98
C PRO A 280 -77.22 -31.48 -39.48
N THR A 281 -76.51 -30.35 -39.29
CA THR A 281 -76.84 -29.25 -38.35
C THR A 281 -76.23 -29.15 -36.93
N VAL A 282 -75.29 -28.18 -36.81
CA VAL A 282 -75.22 -27.01 -35.86
C VAL A 282 -74.83 -27.29 -34.38
N SER A 283 -73.95 -26.55 -33.68
CA SER A 283 -73.52 -25.14 -33.68
C SER A 283 -72.07 -25.01 -33.16
N GLN A 284 -71.15 -24.26 -33.82
CA GLN A 284 -70.63 -22.90 -33.47
C GLN A 284 -69.94 -22.79 -32.07
N THR A 285 -68.76 -22.18 -31.84
CA THR A 285 -68.31 -20.82 -32.20
C THR A 285 -66.82 -20.57 -31.82
N SER A 286 -66.09 -19.96 -32.76
CA SER A 286 -64.99 -18.96 -32.75
C SER A 286 -63.97 -18.74 -31.59
N LEU A 287 -62.71 -18.46 -32.02
CA LEU A 287 -61.73 -17.46 -31.50
C LEU A 287 -62.36 -16.06 -31.25
N PRO A 288 -61.64 -14.97 -30.86
CA PRO A 288 -60.41 -14.72 -30.04
C PRO A 288 -60.66 -13.60 -28.95
N LYS A 289 -59.67 -13.25 -28.09
CA LYS A 289 -59.31 -11.84 -27.75
C LYS A 289 -58.33 -11.67 -26.57
N ASP A 290 -57.49 -10.66 -26.75
CA ASP A 290 -56.73 -9.87 -25.79
C ASP A 290 -57.50 -9.45 -24.52
N CYS A 291 -56.75 -9.19 -23.45
CA CYS A 291 -56.91 -8.04 -22.53
C CYS A 291 -55.61 -7.95 -21.68
N CYS A 292 -54.77 -6.92 -21.89
CA CYS A 292 -54.69 -5.66 -21.10
C CYS A 292 -54.02 -5.83 -19.72
N GLU A 293 -53.31 -4.89 -19.11
CA GLU A 293 -52.58 -3.67 -19.46
C GLU A 293 -51.97 -3.17 -18.11
N ASN A 294 -50.76 -2.62 -18.16
CA ASN A 294 -50.23 -1.51 -17.35
C ASN A 294 -50.07 -1.53 -15.79
N VAL A 295 -48.82 -1.18 -15.41
CA VAL A 295 -48.39 -0.12 -14.44
C VAL A 295 -48.60 -0.45 -12.93
N THR A 296 -47.60 -0.42 -12.04
CA THR A 296 -46.86 0.77 -11.54
C THR A 296 -45.71 0.34 -10.61
N GLN A 297 -44.63 1.13 -10.58
CA GLN A 297 -43.60 1.17 -9.53
C GLN A 297 -44.16 1.76 -8.21
N PRO A 298 -43.51 1.57 -7.05
CA PRO A 298 -42.85 2.75 -6.47
C PRO A 298 -41.50 2.47 -5.77
N GLU A 299 -40.69 3.52 -5.70
CA GLU A 299 -39.50 3.67 -4.86
C GLU A 299 -39.81 3.54 -3.36
N ALA A 300 -38.84 3.06 -2.59
CA ALA A 300 -38.59 3.52 -1.22
C ALA A 300 -37.11 3.36 -0.85
N GLN A 301 -36.52 4.47 -0.42
CA GLN A 301 -35.22 4.58 0.25
C GLN A 301 -35.25 3.91 1.63
N THR A 302 -34.16 3.26 2.06
CA THR A 302 -33.80 3.22 3.48
C THR A 302 -32.28 3.22 3.68
N GLU A 303 -31.84 4.29 4.31
CA GLU A 303 -30.61 4.54 5.06
C GLU A 303 -30.23 3.39 6.02
N ASN A 304 -28.96 2.99 6.12
CA ASN A 304 -28.42 2.42 7.36
C ASN A 304 -26.89 2.60 7.50
N LYS A 305 -26.53 3.30 8.57
CA LYS A 305 -25.20 3.61 9.13
C LYS A 305 -24.72 2.45 10.05
N PRO A 306 -23.41 2.26 10.32
CA PRO A 306 -22.90 1.02 10.89
C PRO A 306 -23.01 0.92 12.41
N ALA A 307 -23.07 -0.33 12.88
CA ALA A 307 -23.03 -0.73 14.28
C ALA A 307 -21.61 -0.61 14.88
N GLN A 308 -21.59 -0.14 16.12
CA GLN A 308 -20.46 0.02 17.03
C GLN A 308 -20.68 -0.92 18.21
N LEU A 309 -19.66 -1.69 18.62
CA LEU A 309 -19.37 -2.27 19.96
C LEU A 309 -18.23 -3.30 19.74
N SER A 310 -17.24 -3.53 20.59
CA SER A 310 -17.00 -3.20 22.00
C SER A 310 -15.51 -3.49 22.32
N ALA A 311 -15.01 -2.86 23.38
CA ALA A 311 -13.72 -3.14 23.98
C ALA A 311 -13.70 -4.49 24.70
N ASP A 312 -12.53 -5.15 24.74
CA ASP A 312 -11.98 -5.72 25.98
C ASP A 312 -10.48 -6.00 25.83
N ALA A 313 -9.80 -5.85 26.96
CA ALA A 313 -8.36 -5.95 27.14
C ALA A 313 -7.95 -7.35 27.60
N GLU A 314 -6.84 -7.88 27.09
CA GLU A 314 -6.04 -8.90 27.78
C GLU A 314 -4.59 -8.84 27.29
N GLY A 315 -3.65 -8.88 28.23
CA GLY A 315 -2.26 -8.42 28.05
C GLY A 315 -1.29 -9.41 27.40
N GLN A 316 -0.12 -8.85 27.03
CA GLN A 316 1.06 -9.63 26.66
C GLN A 316 2.30 -9.11 27.40
N ARG A 317 2.91 -10.04 28.14
CA ARG A 317 4.23 -9.93 28.80
C ARG A 317 5.34 -9.66 27.77
N PRO A 318 6.37 -8.87 28.10
CA PRO A 318 7.62 -8.88 27.34
C PRO A 318 8.57 -10.00 27.83
N SER A 319 9.22 -10.67 26.87
CA SER A 319 10.40 -11.55 27.08
C SER A 319 11.71 -10.75 26.92
N PRO A 320 12.84 -11.27 27.46
CA PRO A 320 13.97 -10.45 27.92
C PRO A 320 14.98 -10.07 26.84
N VAL A 321 15.60 -8.89 26.99
CA VAL A 321 16.71 -8.39 26.14
C VAL A 321 18.08 -8.68 26.83
N PRO A 322 19.16 -8.98 26.08
CA PRO A 322 20.46 -9.39 26.65
C PRO A 322 21.29 -8.23 27.23
N LYS A 323 22.02 -8.49 28.32
CA LYS A 323 22.96 -7.54 28.96
C LYS A 323 24.28 -7.38 28.16
N PRO A 324 24.90 -6.17 28.14
CA PRO A 324 26.26 -5.98 27.63
C PRO A 324 27.33 -6.46 28.64
N ARG A 325 28.45 -6.97 28.10
CA ARG A 325 29.61 -7.45 28.85
C ARG A 325 30.52 -6.28 29.25
N THR A 326 30.70 -6.06 30.54
CA THR A 326 31.62 -5.08 31.11
C THR A 326 33.08 -5.55 30.96
N LYS A 327 33.96 -4.72 30.38
CA LYS A 327 35.43 -4.92 30.44
C LYS A 327 35.95 -4.32 31.75
N GLY A 328 36.67 -5.11 32.53
CA GLY A 328 37.31 -4.69 33.78
C GLY A 328 38.51 -3.74 33.56
N PRO A 329 38.94 -3.03 34.61
CA PRO A 329 40.02 -2.05 34.55
C PRO A 329 41.39 -2.71 34.37
N LYS A 330 42.25 -2.10 33.54
CA LYS A 330 43.67 -2.44 33.43
C LYS A 330 44.44 -1.76 34.56
N THR A 331 45.24 -2.54 35.29
CA THR A 331 46.23 -2.08 36.26
C THR A 331 47.39 -1.33 35.57
N PRO A 332 48.02 -0.37 36.26
CA PRO A 332 49.22 0.31 35.79
C PRO A 332 50.45 -0.58 36.01
N ASN A 333 51.30 -0.72 34.99
CA ASN A 333 52.61 -1.36 35.13
C ASN A 333 53.62 -0.35 35.69
N ILE A 334 54.40 -0.85 36.65
CA ILE A 334 55.72 -0.38 37.08
C ILE A 334 56.70 -0.50 35.91
#